data_AF-A0A0F2PSC0-F1
#
_entry.id   AF-A0A0F2PSC0-F1
#
_cell.length_a   1.000
_cell.length_b   1.000
_cell.length_c   1.000
_cell.angle_alpha   90.00
_cell.angle_beta   90.00
_cell.angle_gamma   90.00
#
_symmetry.space_group_name_H-M   'P 1'
#
loop_
_entity.id
_entity.type
_entity.pdbx_description
1 polymer ?
#
loop_
_entity_poly.entity_id
_entity_poly.type
_entity_poly.pdbx_seq_one_letter_code
_entity_poly.pdbx_strand_id
1 'polypeptide(L)'
;MDRSKQVSTWGLHAGWHRELVTAPPTARNGKVTLSDAPGLGQKLLPWLWKRADAIVRVSDGFQIVDVDSRQDDAADIAIRCQPAT
;
A
#
# COMPACT_ATOMS: atom_id res chain seq x y z
N MET A 1 2.76 -38.10 1.15
CA MET A 1 2.49 -36.73 1.63
C MET A 1 1.15 -36.68 2.34
N ASP A 2 1.17 -36.36 3.64
CA ASP A 2 -0.03 -36.08 4.43
C ASP A 2 -0.62 -34.72 4.02
N ARG A 3 -1.86 -34.72 3.50
CA ARG A 3 -2.56 -33.49 3.06
C ARG A 3 -3.21 -32.72 4.21
N SER A 4 -3.16 -33.23 5.44
CA SER A 4 -3.79 -32.61 6.62
C SER A 4 -3.13 -31.30 7.07
N LYS A 5 -1.92 -31.00 6.58
CA LYS A 5 -1.15 -29.79 6.91
C LYS A 5 -0.99 -28.80 5.76
N GLN A 6 -1.87 -28.82 4.76
CA GLN A 6 -1.83 -27.80 3.70
C GLN A 6 -2.71 -26.60 4.05
N VAL A 7 -2.06 -25.47 4.36
CA VAL A 7 -2.71 -24.16 4.41
C VAL A 7 -2.68 -23.55 3.01
N SER A 8 -3.80 -23.01 2.55
CA SER A 8 -3.84 -22.31 1.27
C SER A 8 -3.21 -20.92 1.42
N THR A 9 -2.58 -20.41 0.37
CA THR A 9 -2.03 -19.04 0.35
C THR A 9 -3.09 -17.99 0.72
N TRP A 10 -4.35 -18.21 0.35
CA TRP A 10 -5.46 -17.35 0.74
C TRP A 10 -5.79 -17.40 2.24
N GLY A 11 -5.71 -18.59 2.86
CA GLY A 11 -5.90 -18.73 4.30
C GLY A 11 -4.83 -18.00 5.10
N LEU A 12 -3.59 -18.02 4.61
CA LEU A 12 -2.49 -17.20 5.17
C LEU A 12 -2.75 -15.71 4.98
N HIS A 13 -3.26 -15.30 3.81
CA HIS A 13 -3.56 -13.91 3.49
C HIS A 13 -4.73 -13.35 4.32
N ALA A 14 -5.81 -14.12 4.50
CA ALA A 14 -7.03 -13.66 5.15
C ALA A 14 -6.84 -13.28 6.63
N GLY A 15 -5.86 -13.87 7.32
CA GLY A 15 -5.54 -13.55 8.72
C GLY A 15 -4.97 -12.14 8.86
N TRP A 16 -3.75 -11.92 8.36
CA TRP A 16 -3.06 -10.64 8.51
C TRP A 16 -3.77 -9.50 7.78
N HIS A 17 -4.43 -9.76 6.65
CA HIS A 17 -5.08 -8.69 5.87
C HIS A 17 -6.25 -8.07 6.65
N ARG A 18 -6.98 -8.85 7.46
CA ARG A 18 -8.04 -8.33 8.34
C ARG A 18 -7.53 -7.35 9.40
N GLU A 19 -6.27 -7.46 9.78
CA GLU A 19 -5.65 -6.59 10.77
C GLU A 19 -5.14 -5.26 10.17
N LEU A 20 -5.19 -5.11 8.85
CA LEU A 20 -4.66 -3.95 8.14
C LEU A 20 -5.73 -3.09 7.47
N VAL A 21 -6.80 -3.69 6.96
CA VAL A 21 -7.79 -3.00 6.11
C VAL A 21 -9.22 -3.07 6.66
N THR A 22 -10.04 -2.10 6.27
CA THR A 22 -11.45 -2.01 6.69
C THR A 22 -12.36 -3.02 6.02
N ALA A 23 -12.02 -3.49 4.81
CA ALA A 23 -12.90 -4.32 3.99
C ALA A 23 -12.09 -5.33 3.16
N PRO A 24 -11.55 -6.42 3.75
CA PRO A 24 -10.73 -7.39 3.04
C PRO A 24 -11.50 -8.05 1.90
N PRO A 25 -10.81 -8.48 0.82
CA PRO A 25 -11.47 -9.15 -0.28
C PRO A 25 -12.05 -10.49 0.20
N THR A 26 -13.15 -10.91 -0.41
CA THR A 26 -13.78 -12.20 -0.12
C THR A 26 -13.44 -13.20 -1.22
N ALA A 27 -12.91 -14.36 -0.86
CA ALA A 27 -12.79 -15.47 -1.80
C ALA A 27 -13.95 -16.45 -1.62
N ARG A 28 -14.69 -16.71 -2.71
CA ARG A 28 -15.77 -17.70 -2.75
C ARG A 28 -15.68 -18.48 -4.05
N ASN A 29 -15.73 -19.81 -3.98
CA ASN A 29 -15.70 -20.71 -5.13
C ASN A 29 -14.52 -20.45 -6.09
N GLY A 30 -13.32 -20.21 -5.54
CA GLY A 30 -12.11 -19.95 -6.31
C GLY A 30 -12.04 -18.57 -6.99
N LYS A 31 -13.00 -17.68 -6.71
CA LYS A 31 -13.01 -16.30 -7.23
C LYS A 31 -12.80 -15.31 -6.08
N VAL A 32 -11.99 -14.29 -6.32
CA VAL A 32 -11.75 -13.17 -5.40
C VAL A 32 -12.60 -11.98 -5.83
N THR A 33 -13.33 -11.38 -4.90
CA THR A 33 -14.21 -10.24 -5.14
C THR A 33 -13.79 -9.06 -4.27
N LEU A 34 -13.78 -7.86 -4.86
CA LEU A 34 -13.53 -6.59 -4.18
C LEU A 34 -14.85 -5.88 -3.89
N SER A 35 -14.83 -4.92 -2.95
CA SER A 35 -15.99 -4.07 -2.65
C SER A 35 -16.24 -3.09 -3.79
N ASP A 36 -17.51 -2.70 -3.98
CA ASP A 36 -17.94 -1.71 -4.98
C ASP A 36 -17.57 -0.25 -4.63
N ALA A 37 -16.65 -0.05 -3.68
CA ALA A 37 -16.23 1.29 -3.28
C ALA A 37 -15.23 1.87 -4.30
N PRO A 38 -15.26 3.19 -4.57
CA PRO A 38 -14.33 3.82 -5.52
C PRO A 38 -12.85 3.58 -5.18
N GLY A 39 -12.01 3.54 -6.22
CA GLY A 39 -10.58 3.27 -6.07
C GLY A 39 -10.29 1.79 -5.81
N LEU A 40 -9.40 1.49 -4.85
CA LEU A 40 -9.04 0.10 -4.49
C LEU A 40 -10.15 -0.64 -3.73
N GLY A 41 -11.31 0.00 -3.50
CA GLY A 41 -12.42 -0.58 -2.76
C GLY A 41 -12.12 -0.81 -1.26
N GLN A 42 -10.98 -0.33 -0.76
CA GLN A 42 -10.49 -0.59 0.60
C GLN A 42 -9.76 0.62 1.19
N LYS A 43 -9.72 0.66 2.51
CA LYS A 43 -8.97 1.64 3.30
C LYS A 43 -8.17 0.91 4.37
N LEU A 44 -7.05 1.52 4.80
CA LEU A 44 -6.35 1.08 6.00
C LEU A 44 -7.24 1.30 7.23
N LEU A 45 -7.06 0.48 8.26
CA LEU A 45 -7.74 0.70 9.54
C LEU A 45 -7.37 2.07 10.11
N PRO A 46 -8.33 2.86 10.64
CA PRO A 46 -8.08 4.23 11.13
C PRO A 46 -7.02 4.34 12.23
N TRP A 47 -6.80 3.26 12.98
CA TRP A 47 -5.83 3.17 14.07
C TRP A 47 -4.55 2.42 13.68
N LEU A 48 -4.37 2.04 12.41
CA LEU A 48 -3.26 1.18 12.00
C LEU A 48 -1.89 1.80 12.31
N TRP A 49 -1.77 3.11 12.14
CA TRP A 49 -0.58 3.89 12.45
C TRP A 49 -0.26 3.98 13.95
N LYS A 50 -1.17 3.54 14.83
CA LYS A 50 -0.99 3.51 16.29
C LYS A 50 -0.48 2.16 16.80
N ARG A 51 -0.31 1.15 15.94
CA ARG A 51 0.21 -0.15 16.38
C ARG A 51 1.64 -0.01 16.91
N ALA A 52 1.98 -0.80 17.91
CA ALA A 52 3.31 -0.77 18.54
C ALA A 52 4.44 -1.11 17.56
N ASP A 53 4.14 -1.87 16.50
CA ASP A 53 5.07 -2.28 15.45
C ASP A 53 5.04 -1.36 14.21
N ALA A 54 4.23 -0.30 14.20
CA ALA A 54 4.13 0.61 13.07
C ALA A 54 5.31 1.60 13.03
N ILE A 55 6.06 1.59 11.92
CA ILE A 55 7.04 2.63 11.61
C ILE A 55 6.40 3.57 10.58
N VAL A 56 6.11 4.80 10.98
CA VAL A 56 5.45 5.80 10.14
C VAL A 56 6.45 6.87 9.74
N ARG A 57 6.57 7.12 8.44
CA ARG A 57 7.32 8.26 7.90
C ARG A 57 6.38 9.15 7.13
N VAL A 58 6.33 10.42 7.51
CA VAL A 58 5.61 11.47 6.80
C VAL A 58 6.64 12.40 6.18
N SER A 59 6.42 12.78 4.93
CA SER A 59 7.18 13.82 4.26
C SER A 59 6.17 14.85 3.79
N ASP A 60 6.24 16.04 4.37
CA ASP A 60 5.51 17.22 3.93
C ASP A 60 6.46 18.19 3.22
N GLY A 61 5.90 19.19 2.55
CA GLY A 61 6.69 20.31 2.03
C GLY A 61 7.60 20.02 0.84
N PHE A 62 7.33 19.01 0.00
CA PHE A 62 8.02 18.94 -1.29
C PHE A 62 7.54 20.07 -2.19
N GLN A 63 8.33 21.15 -2.26
CA GLN A 63 8.19 22.15 -3.30
C GLN A 63 8.95 21.64 -4.53
N ILE A 64 8.27 21.58 -5.68
CA ILE A 64 8.95 21.50 -6.97
C ILE A 64 9.65 22.86 -7.12
N VAL A 65 10.91 22.92 -6.73
CA VAL A 65 11.69 24.17 -6.72
C VAL A 65 12.21 24.54 -8.11
N ASP A 66 12.17 23.62 -9.08
CA ASP A 66 12.47 23.91 -10.48
C ASP A 66 11.95 22.78 -11.40
N VAL A 67 11.37 23.14 -12.53
CA VAL A 67 11.23 22.23 -13.69
C VAL A 67 12.28 22.72 -14.67
N ASP A 68 13.47 22.11 -14.62
CA ASP A 68 14.55 22.49 -15.53
C ASP A 68 14.02 22.37 -16.96
N SER A 69 13.82 23.52 -17.59
CA SER A 69 13.27 23.64 -18.94
C SER A 69 14.33 23.28 -20.00
N ARG A 70 15.44 22.64 -19.61
CA ARG A 70 16.41 22.06 -20.53
C ARG A 70 15.79 20.89 -21.27
N GLN A 71 15.16 21.26 -22.37
CA GLN A 71 14.72 20.42 -23.46
C GLN A 71 15.94 19.84 -24.20
N ASP A 72 16.74 18.99 -23.54
CA ASP A 72 17.84 18.26 -24.18
C ASP A 72 17.77 16.78 -23.78
N ASP A 73 16.91 16.02 -24.47
CA ASP A 73 16.99 14.61 -24.88
C ASP A 73 17.50 13.49 -23.94
N ALA A 74 17.67 13.72 -22.63
CA ALA A 74 17.95 12.67 -21.65
C ALA A 74 16.98 12.75 -20.47
N ALA A 75 16.05 11.80 -20.44
CA ALA A 75 14.94 11.72 -19.49
C ALA A 75 15.36 11.30 -18.07
N ASP A 76 16.15 12.13 -17.38
CA ASP A 76 16.42 11.96 -15.95
C ASP A 76 15.81 13.13 -15.16
N ILE A 77 14.60 12.92 -14.63
CA ILE A 77 13.98 13.84 -13.67
C ILE A 77 14.72 13.70 -12.34
N ALA A 78 15.66 14.61 -12.09
CA ALA A 78 16.39 14.66 -10.82
C ALA A 78 15.53 15.33 -9.73
N ILE A 79 14.85 14.53 -8.91
CA ILE A 79 14.15 15.00 -7.70
C ILE A 79 15.19 15.28 -6.61
N ARG A 80 15.59 16.54 -6.43
CA ARG A 80 16.43 16.96 -5.29
C ARG A 80 15.55 17.27 -4.09
N CYS A 81 15.66 16.48 -3.02
CA CYS A 81 15.08 16.82 -1.72
C CYS A 81 16.02 17.80 -1.00
N GLN A 82 15.56 19.01 -0.68
CA GLN A 82 16.25 19.91 0.25
C GLN A 82 15.67 19.74 1.66
N PRO A 83 16.48 19.78 2.73
CA PRO A 83 15.97 19.78 4.10
C PRO A 83 15.23 21.10 4.40
N ALA A 84 14.09 20.99 5.08
CA ALA A 84 13.35 22.16 5.57
C ALA A 84 14.16 22.87 6.67
N THR A 85 14.32 24.19 6.55
CA THR A 85 14.99 25.09 7.52
C THR A 85 14.09 25.37 8.72
#